data_AF-A0A2G9P0C3-F1
#
_entry.id   AF-A0A2G9P0C3-F1
#
_cell.length_a   1.000
_cell.length_b   1.000
_cell.length_c   1.000
_cell.angle_alpha   90.00
_cell.angle_beta   90.00
_cell.angle_gamma   90.00
#
_symmetry.space_group_name_H-M   'P 1'
#
loop_
_entity.id
_entity.type
_entity.pdbx_description
1 polymer ?
#
loop_
_entity_poly.entity_id
_entity_poly.type
_entity_poly.pdbx_seq_one_letter_code
_entity_poly.pdbx_strand_id
1 'polypeptide(L)' 'MILDAEVFERDDKVYMSKICPTHGECEELYFGSYQMYKKFSTYWVDGKGAHSPNVMIDKCSCPNNCGLCSNHLSHSG' A
#
# COMPACT_ATOMS: atom_id res chain seq x y z
N MET A 1 10.46 -11.33 1.55
CA MET A 1 11.34 -10.14 1.66
C MET A 1 10.50 -8.93 1.32
N ILE A 2 10.56 -7.88 2.13
CA ILE A 2 9.97 -6.58 1.80
C ILE A 2 11.04 -5.82 1.02
N LEU A 3 10.68 -5.27 -0.14
CA LEU A 3 11.57 -4.47 -0.98
C LEU A 3 11.17 -3.01 -0.87
N ASP A 4 12.16 -2.14 -0.83
CA ASP A 4 11.93 -0.72 -1.05
C ASP A 4 11.48 -0.50 -2.49
N ALA A 5 10.53 0.41 -2.67
CA ALA A 5 9.96 0.74 -3.96
C ALA A 5 9.75 2.24 -4.09
N GLU A 6 9.90 2.76 -5.31
CA GLU A 6 9.63 4.14 -5.66
C GLU A 6 8.39 4.22 -6.53
N VAL A 7 7.44 5.10 -6.17
CA VAL A 7 6.21 5.34 -6.94
C VAL A 7 6.33 6.70 -7.61
N PHE A 8 6.16 6.75 -8.92
CA PHE A 8 6.33 7.97 -9.72
C PHE A 8 5.34 8.04 -10.89
N GLU A 9 5.17 9.24 -11.41
CA GLU A 9 4.33 9.52 -12.59
C GLU A 9 5.17 9.41 -13.88
N ARG A 10 4.61 8.78 -14.92
CA ARG A 10 5.12 8.83 -16.30
C ARG A 10 3.96 8.71 -17.28
N ASP A 11 3.88 9.58 -18.28
CA ASP A 11 2.86 9.54 -19.35
C ASP A 11 1.40 9.44 -18.85
N ASP A 12 1.02 10.29 -17.87
CA ASP A 12 -0.29 10.29 -17.18
C ASP A 12 -0.66 8.94 -16.52
N LYS A 13 0.34 8.11 -16.19
CA LYS A 13 0.19 6.85 -15.46
C LYS A 13 1.11 6.84 -14.24
N VAL A 14 0.79 5.99 -13.28
CA VAL A 14 1.61 5.78 -12.09
C VAL A 14 2.33 4.45 -12.21
N TYR A 15 3.65 4.50 -12.04
CA TYR A 15 4.53 3.35 -12.07
C TYR A 15 5.14 3.13 -10.68
N MET A 16 5.55 1.90 -10.43
CA MET A 16 6.31 1.52 -9.25
C MET A 16 7.57 0.77 -9.68
N SER A 17 8.74 1.24 -9.26
CA SER A 17 10.02 0.55 -9.48
C SER A 17 10.55 -0.04 -8.17
N LYS A 18 11.12 -1.23 -8.24
CA LYS A 18 11.75 -1.95 -7.13
C LYS A 18 12.94 -2.75 -7.63
N ILE A 19 13.93 -2.96 -6.75
CA ILE A 19 15.11 -3.76 -7.09
C ILE A 19 15.12 -5.03 -6.23
N CYS A 20 14.97 -6.18 -6.86
CA CYS A 20 15.11 -7.48 -6.21
C CYS A 20 16.59 -7.90 -6.21
N PRO A 21 17.20 -8.22 -5.05
CA PRO A 21 18.61 -8.62 -4.99
C PRO A 21 18.99 -9.82 -5.87
N THR A 22 18.03 -10.67 -6.21
CA THR A 22 18.26 -11.88 -7.02
C THR A 22 17.81 -11.75 -8.48
N HIS A 23 16.92 -10.80 -8.80
CA HIS A 23 16.29 -10.69 -10.12
C HIS A 23 16.48 -9.32 -10.80
N GLY A 24 17.06 -8.34 -10.11
CA GLY A 24 17.30 -7.00 -10.66
C GLY A 24 16.10 -6.06 -10.55
N GLU A 25 16.07 -5.06 -11.41
CA GLU A 25 15.04 -4.02 -11.46
C GLU A 25 13.72 -4.56 -12.04
N CYS A 26 12.61 -4.13 -11.45
CA CYS A 26 11.27 -4.42 -11.91
C CYS A 26 10.46 -3.12 -11.85
N GLU A 27 10.01 -2.66 -13.02
CA GLU A 27 9.09 -1.53 -13.16
C GLU A 27 7.73 -2.06 -13.60
N GLU A 28 6.67 -1.68 -12.89
CA GLU A 28 5.31 -2.13 -13.18
C GLU A 28 4.31 -0.97 -13.18
N LEU A 29 3.25 -1.11 -13.99
CA LEU A 29 2.14 -0.18 -13.98
C LEU A 29 1.36 -0.35 -12.67
N TYR A 30 1.39 0.67 -11.82
CA TYR A 30 0.70 0.69 -10.54
C TYR A 30 -0.72 1.24 -10.65
N PHE A 31 -0.91 2.32 -11.43
CA PHE A 31 -2.23 2.93 -11.65
C PHE A 31 -2.34 3.52 -13.06
N GLY A 32 -3.40 3.21 -13.79
CA GLY A 32 -3.54 3.54 -15.22
C GLY A 32 -3.86 4.99 -15.57
N SER A 33 -4.11 5.86 -14.58
CA SER A 33 -4.36 7.29 -14.77
C SER A 33 -3.87 8.08 -13.55
N TYR A 34 -2.92 8.99 -13.75
CA TYR A 34 -2.38 9.84 -12.69
C TYR A 34 -3.44 10.81 -12.16
N GLN A 35 -4.28 11.37 -13.04
CA GLN A 35 -5.41 12.22 -12.62
C GLN A 35 -6.35 11.49 -11.65
N MET A 36 -6.70 10.24 -11.95
CA MET A 36 -7.56 9.44 -11.08
C MET A 36 -6.85 9.02 -9.79
N TYR A 37 -5.56 8.67 -9.86
CA TYR A 37 -4.75 8.39 -8.68
C TYR A 37 -4.72 9.59 -7.72
N LYS A 38 -4.45 10.79 -8.24
CA LYS A 38 -4.45 12.03 -7.46
C LYS A 38 -5.84 12.37 -6.92
N LYS A 39 -6.90 12.13 -7.69
CA LYS A 39 -8.27 12.31 -7.19
C LYS A 39 -8.55 11.37 -6.02
N PHE A 40 -8.23 10.08 -6.16
CA PHE A 40 -8.50 9.10 -5.12
C PHE A 40 -7.66 9.29 -3.87
N SER A 41 -6.43 9.80 -3.97
CA SER A 41 -5.64 10.14 -2.80
C SER A 41 -6.28 11.22 -1.93
N THR A 42 -7.13 12.10 -2.50
CA THR A 42 -7.89 13.09 -1.71
C THR A 42 -9.01 12.48 -0.86
N TYR A 43 -9.44 11.26 -1.18
CA TYR A 43 -10.45 10.52 -0.40
C TYR A 43 -9.81 9.58 0.62
N TRP A 44 -8.48 9.60 0.76
CA TRP A 44 -7.80 8.82 1.80
C TRP A 44 -8.11 9.42 3.17
N VAL A 45 -8.88 8.67 3.96
CA VAL A 45 -9.22 9.00 5.34
C VAL A 45 -9.13 7.75 6.18
N ASP A 46 -8.50 7.88 7.36
CA ASP A 46 -8.50 6.82 8.35
C ASP A 46 -9.91 6.69 8.93
N GLY A 47 -10.45 5.47 8.93
CA GLY A 47 -11.69 5.15 9.63
C GLY A 47 -11.44 4.90 11.12
N LYS A 48 -12.44 4.36 11.82
CA LYS A 48 -12.30 4.04 13.26
C LYS A 48 -11.37 2.85 13.55
N GLY A 49 -10.96 2.13 12.51
CA GLY A 49 -10.20 0.89 12.61
C GLY A 49 -10.98 -0.30 13.16
N ALA A 50 -10.33 -1.46 13.12
CA ALA A 50 -10.91 -2.70 13.63
C ALA A 50 -10.99 -2.67 15.16
N HIS A 51 -12.21 -2.68 15.72
CA HIS A 51 -12.43 -2.73 17.18
C HIS A 51 -11.89 -4.02 17.82
N SER A 52 -11.89 -5.12 17.08
CA SER A 52 -11.45 -6.43 17.56
C SER A 52 -10.51 -7.07 16.54
N PRO A 53 -9.25 -6.59 16.45
CA PRO A 53 -8.26 -7.20 15.58
C PRO A 53 -8.00 -8.64 16.04
N ASN A 54 -7.99 -9.59 15.10
CA ASN A 54 -7.67 -10.99 15.40
C ASN A 54 -6.15 -11.25 15.42
N VAL A 55 -5.37 -10.22 15.06
CA VAL A 55 -3.90 -10.23 15.11
C VAL A 55 -3.43 -9.12 16.03
N MET A 56 -3.03 -9.50 17.25
CA MET A 56 -2.51 -8.59 18.26
C MET A 56 -1.01 -8.37 18.00
N ILE A 57 -0.66 -7.20 17.48
CA ILE A 57 0.72 -6.82 17.20
C ILE A 57 0.98 -5.39 17.67
N ASP A 58 2.16 -5.19 18.27
CA ASP A 58 2.62 -3.85 18.69
C ASP A 58 3.15 -3.04 17.51
N LYS A 59 3.67 -3.73 16.48
CA LYS A 59 4.21 -3.13 15.26
C LYS A 59 3.71 -3.88 14.02
N CYS A 60 3.17 -3.13 13.06
CA CYS A 60 2.71 -3.67 11.79
C CYS A 60 3.87 -4.36 11.04
N SER A 61 3.63 -5.57 10.54
CA SER A 61 4.58 -6.38 9.77
C SER A 61 3.94 -6.94 8.50
N CYS A 62 3.07 -6.16 7.85
CA CYS A 62 2.52 -6.54 6.55
C CYS A 62 3.66 -6.66 5.52
N PRO A 63 3.72 -7.73 4.69
CA PRO A 63 2.73 -8.79 4.51
C PRO A 63 3.03 -10.09 5.31
N ASN A 64 3.95 -10.07 6.26
CA ASN A 64 4.40 -11.25 7.01
C ASN A 64 3.45 -11.68 8.15
N ASN A 65 2.38 -10.93 8.40
CA ASN A 65 1.31 -11.28 9.32
C ASN A 65 -0.03 -11.35 8.58
N CYS A 66 -0.75 -12.46 8.72
CA CYS A 66 -2.06 -12.64 8.09
C CYS A 66 -3.18 -12.39 9.10
N GLY A 67 -4.10 -11.48 8.79
CA GLY A 67 -5.29 -11.17 9.59
C GLY A 67 -5.47 -9.67 9.84
N LEU A 68 -6.62 -9.30 10.41
CA LEU A 68 -6.98 -7.93 10.76
C LEU A 68 -6.20 -7.51 12.01
N CYS A 69 -5.08 -6.81 11.80
CA CYS A 69 -4.33 -6.16 12.86
C CYS A 69 -4.82 -4.73 13.14
N SER A 70 -4.22 -4.09 14.13
CA SER A 70 -4.48 -2.70 14.53
C SER A 70 -4.27 -1.66 13.42
N ASN A 71 -3.54 -2.00 12.34
CA ASN A 71 -3.29 -1.11 11.20
C ASN A 71 -4.39 -1.16 10.11
N HIS A 72 -5.45 -1.95 10.29
CA HIS A 72 -6.62 -1.95 9.41
C HIS A 72 -7.62 -0.86 9.84
N LEU A 73 -7.46 0.33 9.27
CA LEU A 73 -8.18 1.54 9.71
C LEU A 73 -9.54 1.74 9.02
N SER A 74 -9.81 1.07 7.89
CA SER A 74 -10.95 1.36 6.99
C SER A 74 -12.33 0.82 7.45
N HIS A 75 -12.67 0.91 8.74
CA HIS A 75 -13.99 0.53 9.24
C HIS A 75 -14.92 1.74 9.38
N SER A 76 -16.16 1.58 8.90
CA SER A 76 -17.19 2.62 8.73
C SER A 76 -17.84 3.13 10.03
N GLY A 77 -17.20 2.89 11.18
CA GLY A 77 -17.84 3.10 12.48
C GLY A 77 -18.23 4.53 12.72
#